data_AF-A0A944C6T3-F1
#
_entry.id   AF-A0A944C6T3-F1
#
_cell.length_a   1.000
_cell.length_b   1.000
_cell.length_c   1.000
_cell.angle_alpha   90.00
_cell.angle_beta   90.00
_cell.angle_gamma   90.00
#
_symmetry.space_group_name_H-M   'P 1'
#
loop_
_entity.id
_entity.type
_entity.pdbx_description
1 polymer ?
#
loop_
_entity_poly.entity_id
_entity_poly.type
_entity_poly.pdbx_seq_one_letter_code
_entity_poly.pdbx_strand_id
1 'polypeptide(L)'
;MTPDFKNPDEFLRLEESAIDGTLIYDDYPPCEYKYFSKLSKLGYANRHKGWSEEICEAKQAELKRQYLSERQDFDRFFTAACAMQDNIRRGGMTIIEVDKAKTVEGKLKYALTALEQILNEDGFAKRNGLDKIIG
;
A
#
# COMPACT_ATOMS: atom_id res chain seq x y z
N MET A 1 4.22 8.17 -20.31
CA MET A 1 5.34 7.84 -19.39
C MET A 1 4.87 8.22 -18.00
N THR A 2 4.81 7.27 -17.07
CA THR A 2 4.38 7.55 -15.70
C THR A 2 5.48 8.36 -14.99
N PRO A 3 5.17 9.50 -14.36
CA PRO A 3 6.18 10.31 -13.66
C PRO A 3 6.84 9.55 -12.51
N ASP A 4 8.12 9.83 -12.22
CA ASP A 4 8.78 9.31 -11.03
C ASP A 4 8.54 10.24 -9.83
N PHE A 5 7.52 9.91 -9.04
CA PHE A 5 7.18 10.67 -7.83
C PHE A 5 8.21 10.56 -6.70
N LYS A 6 9.22 9.69 -6.83
CA LYS A 6 10.33 9.58 -5.86
C LYS A 6 11.50 10.47 -6.23
N ASN A 7 11.58 10.95 -7.48
CA ASN A 7 12.58 11.92 -7.89
C ASN A 7 12.19 13.31 -7.37
N PRO A 8 12.98 13.94 -6.48
CA PRO A 8 12.63 15.23 -5.89
C PRO A 8 12.49 16.35 -6.92
N ASP A 9 13.35 16.38 -7.95
CA ASP A 9 13.35 17.43 -8.97
C ASP A 9 12.13 17.30 -9.89
N GLU A 10 11.79 16.06 -10.26
CA GLU A 10 10.57 15.80 -11.01
C GLU A 10 9.34 16.14 -10.18
N PHE A 11 9.31 15.75 -8.90
CA PHE A 11 8.20 16.05 -8.00
C PHE A 11 7.97 17.56 -7.87
N LEU A 12 9.03 18.35 -7.70
CA LEU A 12 8.94 19.80 -7.64
C LEU A 12 8.36 20.39 -8.93
N ARG A 13 8.86 19.96 -10.10
CA ARG A 13 8.33 20.39 -11.40
C ARG A 13 6.85 20.06 -11.57
N LEU A 14 6.41 18.92 -11.05
CA LEU A 14 5.00 18.54 -11.05
C LEU A 14 4.18 19.41 -10.09
N GLU A 15 4.71 19.81 -8.93
CA GLU A 15 4.05 20.73 -8.01
C GLU A 15 3.82 22.09 -8.68
N GLU A 16 4.84 22.63 -9.35
CA GLU A 16 4.75 23.88 -10.13
C GLU A 16 3.70 23.77 -11.25
N SER A 17 3.78 22.71 -12.06
CA SER A 17 2.82 22.46 -13.15
C SER A 17 1.38 22.31 -12.64
N ALA A 18 1.20 21.71 -11.47
CA ALA A 18 -0.11 21.58 -10.85
C ALA A 18 -0.66 22.95 -10.45
N ILE A 19 0.17 23.76 -9.77
CA ILE A 19 -0.20 25.13 -9.36
C ILE A 19 -0.57 25.95 -10.59
N ASP A 20 0.20 25.88 -11.66
CA ASP A 20 -0.07 26.57 -12.93
C ASP A 20 -1.32 26.05 -13.66
N GLY A 21 -1.84 24.88 -13.26
CA GLY A 21 -3.03 24.27 -13.85
C GLY A 21 -2.78 23.61 -15.20
N THR A 22 -1.52 23.31 -15.51
CA THR A 22 -1.10 22.68 -16.78
C THR A 22 -0.88 21.18 -16.64
N LEU A 23 -0.91 20.64 -15.42
CA LEU A 23 -0.66 19.24 -15.16
C LEU A 23 -1.85 18.35 -15.54
N ILE A 24 -1.57 17.26 -16.27
CA ILE A 24 -2.53 16.23 -16.67
C ILE A 24 -2.36 15.01 -15.76
N TYR A 25 -3.47 14.44 -15.27
CA TYR A 25 -3.46 13.45 -14.17
C TYR A 25 -3.91 12.03 -14.56
N ASP A 26 -4.12 11.74 -15.84
CA ASP A 26 -4.88 10.56 -16.29
C ASP A 26 -4.40 9.22 -15.71
N ASP A 27 -3.08 9.05 -15.51
CA ASP A 27 -2.46 7.82 -15.02
C ASP A 27 -1.85 7.94 -13.61
N TYR A 28 -2.26 8.95 -12.83
CA TYR A 28 -1.68 9.18 -11.51
C TYR A 28 -2.22 8.17 -10.50
N PRO A 29 -1.36 7.61 -9.63
CA PRO A 29 -1.86 6.80 -8.52
C PRO A 29 -2.72 7.65 -7.57
N PRO A 30 -3.61 7.03 -6.76
CA PRO A 30 -4.64 7.76 -6.03
C PRO A 30 -4.12 8.84 -5.07
N CYS A 31 -3.00 8.60 -4.38
CA CYS A 31 -2.40 9.55 -3.45
C CYS A 31 -1.90 10.80 -4.19
N GLU A 32 -1.20 10.58 -5.30
CA GLU A 32 -0.62 11.62 -6.15
C GLU A 32 -1.73 12.43 -6.84
N TYR A 33 -2.72 11.76 -7.44
CA TYR A 33 -3.90 12.43 -8.04
C TYR A 33 -4.57 13.37 -7.03
N LYS A 34 -4.86 12.87 -5.83
CA LYS A 34 -5.52 13.64 -4.77
C LYS A 34 -4.67 14.85 -4.35
N TYR A 35 -3.35 14.68 -4.23
CA TYR A 35 -2.44 15.76 -3.86
C TYR A 35 -2.37 16.85 -4.92
N PHE A 36 -2.01 16.50 -6.15
CA PHE A 36 -1.81 17.48 -7.22
C PHE A 36 -3.12 18.15 -7.67
N SER A 37 -4.26 17.45 -7.59
CA SER A 37 -5.58 18.07 -7.82
C SER A 37 -5.89 19.16 -6.80
N LYS A 38 -5.49 18.97 -5.53
CA LYS A 38 -5.63 20.02 -4.50
C LYS A 38 -4.68 21.19 -4.74
N LEU A 39 -3.45 20.94 -5.20
CA LEU A 39 -2.51 22.01 -5.59
C LEU A 39 -3.04 22.85 -6.76
N SER A 40 -3.64 22.21 -7.78
CA SER A 40 -4.25 22.95 -8.89
C SER A 40 -5.37 23.87 -8.45
N LYS A 41 -6.22 23.42 -7.52
CA LYS A 41 -7.26 24.26 -6.91
C LYS A 41 -6.67 25.42 -6.11
N LEU A 42 -5.52 25.20 -5.46
CA LEU A 42 -4.81 26.23 -4.71
C LEU A 42 -4.23 27.31 -5.64
N GLY A 43 -3.57 26.91 -6.73
CA GLY A 43 -3.07 27.83 -7.75
C GLY A 43 -4.20 28.61 -8.43
N TYR A 44 -5.34 27.97 -8.71
CA TYR A 44 -6.54 28.66 -9.18
C TYR A 44 -7.04 29.71 -8.17
N ALA A 45 -7.04 29.39 -6.87
CA ALA A 45 -7.47 30.33 -5.83
C ALA A 45 -6.54 31.55 -5.72
N ASN A 46 -5.22 31.36 -5.86
CA ASN A 46 -4.26 32.46 -5.94
C ASN A 46 -4.56 33.36 -7.14
N ARG A 47 -4.64 32.80 -8.35
CA ARG A 47 -4.83 33.57 -9.59
C ARG A 47 -6.19 34.26 -9.71
N HIS A 48 -7.26 33.64 -9.20
CA HIS A 48 -8.63 34.07 -9.51
C HIS A 48 -9.48 34.45 -8.29
N LYS A 49 -9.04 34.12 -7.07
CA LYS A 49 -9.80 34.41 -5.83
C LYS A 49 -9.08 35.37 -4.89
N GLY A 50 -7.93 35.92 -5.31
CA GLY A 50 -7.19 36.94 -4.56
C GLY A 50 -6.53 36.40 -3.27
N TRP A 51 -6.25 35.10 -3.21
CA TRP A 51 -5.50 34.54 -2.08
C TRP A 51 -4.05 35.02 -2.13
N SER A 52 -3.51 35.47 -0.99
CA SER A 52 -2.10 35.87 -0.92
C SER A 52 -1.17 34.68 -1.08
N GLU A 53 0.05 34.97 -1.53
CA GLU A 53 1.12 33.98 -1.66
C GLU A 53 1.39 33.26 -0.32
N GLU A 54 1.48 34.02 0.78
CA GLU A 54 1.67 33.46 2.13
C GLU A 54 0.59 32.43 2.53
N ILE A 55 -0.69 32.72 2.24
CA ILE A 55 -1.79 31.78 2.51
C ILE A 55 -1.62 30.53 1.65
N CYS A 56 -1.23 30.69 0.39
CA CYS A 56 -1.00 29.59 -0.53
C CYS A 56 0.20 28.72 -0.10
N GLU A 57 1.32 29.31 0.29
CA GLU A 57 2.49 28.58 0.79
C GLU A 57 2.15 27.77 2.06
N ALA A 58 1.45 28.38 3.02
CA ALA A 58 1.02 27.70 4.23
C ALA A 58 0.10 26.51 3.92
N LYS A 59 -0.81 26.68 2.96
CA LYS A 59 -1.72 25.62 2.50
C LYS A 59 -1.00 24.53 1.72
N GLN A 60 -0.05 24.88 0.86
CA GLN A 60 0.77 23.91 0.14
C GLN A 60 1.57 23.04 1.12
N ALA A 61 2.18 23.63 2.15
CA ALA A 61 2.88 22.88 3.20
C ALA A 61 1.94 21.96 3.99
N GLU A 62 0.71 22.40 4.30
CA GLU A 62 -0.33 21.55 4.91
C GLU A 62 -0.67 20.36 4.03
N LEU A 63 -0.94 20.61 2.74
CA LEU A 63 -1.27 19.58 1.76
C LEU A 63 -0.14 18.56 1.59
N LYS A 64 1.12 19.02 1.57
CA LYS A 64 2.30 18.16 1.43
C LYS A 64 2.45 17.23 2.63
N ARG A 65 2.22 17.72 3.86
CA ARG A 65 2.19 16.88 5.06
C ARG A 65 1.10 15.82 5.02
N GLN A 66 -0.12 16.19 4.60
CA GLN A 66 -1.22 15.24 4.42
C GLN A 66 -0.86 14.16 3.39
N TYR A 67 -0.31 14.56 2.24
CA TYR A 67 0.14 13.63 1.21
C TYR A 67 1.18 12.64 1.72
N LEU A 68 2.22 13.11 2.41
CA LEU A 68 3.27 12.24 2.95
C LEU A 68 2.71 11.22 3.95
N SER A 69 1.80 11.66 4.83
CA SER A 69 1.13 10.75 5.78
C SER A 69 0.28 9.70 5.06
N GLU A 70 -0.55 10.13 4.10
CA GLU A 70 -1.41 9.21 3.34
C GLU A 70 -0.59 8.21 2.50
N ARG A 71 0.52 8.66 1.91
CA ARG A 71 1.43 7.82 1.13
C ARG A 71 2.11 6.78 2.03
N GLN A 72 2.56 7.19 3.22
CA GLN A 72 3.15 6.27 4.20
C GLN A 72 2.15 5.20 4.65
N ASP A 73 0.90 5.60 4.96
CA ASP A 73 -0.15 4.65 5.32
C ASP A 73 -0.44 3.68 4.17
N PHE A 74 -0.56 4.18 2.94
CA PHE A 74 -0.75 3.35 1.75
C PHE A 74 0.39 2.33 1.60
N ASP A 75 1.65 2.76 1.68
CA ASP A 75 2.80 1.86 1.55
C ASP A 75 2.81 0.79 2.64
N ARG A 76 2.42 1.14 3.87
CA ARG A 76 2.28 0.17 4.97
C ARG A 76 1.20 -0.87 4.66
N PHE A 77 0.01 -0.43 4.26
CA PHE A 77 -1.09 -1.34 3.94
C PHE A 77 -0.79 -2.20 2.72
N PHE A 78 -0.18 -1.64 1.69
CA PHE A 78 0.25 -2.36 0.50
C PHE A 78 1.27 -3.45 0.85
N THR A 79 2.28 -3.11 1.66
CA THR A 79 3.29 -4.09 2.12
C THR A 79 2.64 -5.23 2.90
N ALA A 80 1.73 -4.91 3.83
CA ALA A 80 1.00 -5.92 4.60
C ALA A 80 0.11 -6.81 3.70
N ALA A 81 -0.56 -6.23 2.71
CA ALA A 81 -1.39 -6.96 1.76
C ALA A 81 -0.55 -7.90 0.89
N CYS A 82 0.61 -7.45 0.40
CA CYS A 82 1.55 -8.29 -0.34
C CYS A 82 2.02 -9.48 0.49
N ALA A 83 2.42 -9.24 1.75
CA ALA A 83 2.80 -10.32 2.66
C ALA A 83 1.66 -11.33 2.90
N MET A 84 0.43 -10.85 3.07
CA MET A 84 -0.74 -11.70 3.23
C MET A 84 -1.02 -12.53 1.96
N GLN A 85 -0.94 -11.94 0.77
CA GLN A 85 -1.10 -12.66 -0.50
C GLN A 85 -0.02 -13.72 -0.69
N ASP A 86 1.23 -13.43 -0.33
CA ASP A 86 2.31 -14.42 -0.34
C ASP A 86 2.04 -15.57 0.64
N ASN A 87 1.45 -15.29 1.80
CA ASN A 87 1.10 -16.31 2.78
C ASN A 87 -0.04 -17.20 2.28
N ILE A 88 -1.06 -16.62 1.66
CA ILE A 88 -2.14 -17.35 0.99
C ILE A 88 -1.57 -18.26 -0.11
N ARG A 89 -0.65 -17.74 -0.94
CA ARG A 89 0.02 -18.52 -1.98
C ARG A 89 0.81 -19.69 -1.39
N ARG A 90 1.59 -19.45 -0.34
CA ARG A 90 2.34 -20.51 0.37
C ARG A 90 1.41 -21.56 0.96
N GLY A 91 0.32 -21.13 1.59
CA GLY A 91 -0.72 -22.02 2.11
C GLY A 91 -1.35 -22.89 1.02
N GLY A 92 -1.68 -22.29 -0.13
CA GLY A 92 -2.17 -23.02 -1.30
C GLY A 92 -1.18 -24.08 -1.80
N MET A 93 0.13 -23.79 -1.78
CA MET A 93 1.16 -24.79 -2.09
C MET A 93 1.23 -25.89 -1.03
N THR A 94 1.09 -25.55 0.25
CA THR A 94 1.08 -26.53 1.37
C THR A 94 -0.12 -27.48 1.28
N ILE A 95 -1.27 -27.02 0.78
CA ILE A 95 -2.45 -27.89 0.56
C ILE A 95 -2.12 -29.06 -0.37
N ILE A 96 -1.28 -28.85 -1.39
CA ILE A 96 -0.86 -29.91 -2.32
C ILE A 96 -0.16 -31.06 -1.57
N GLU A 97 0.56 -30.75 -0.49
CA GLU A 97 1.24 -31.76 0.33
C GLU A 97 0.28 -32.57 1.20
N VAL A 98 -0.92 -32.04 1.49
CA VAL A 98 -2.00 -32.80 2.15
C VAL A 98 -2.43 -33.99 1.27
N ASP A 99 -2.61 -33.76 -0.03
CA ASP A 99 -3.03 -34.81 -0.95
C ASP A 99 -1.95 -35.88 -1.15
N LYS A 100 -0.68 -35.49 -1.09
CA LYS A 100 0.48 -36.38 -1.21
C LYS A 100 0.77 -37.18 0.06
N ALA A 101 0.36 -36.70 1.23
CA ALA A 101 0.69 -37.34 2.49
C ALA A 101 0.00 -38.71 2.62
N LYS A 102 0.77 -39.71 3.05
CA LYS A 102 0.32 -41.12 3.16
C LYS A 102 -0.33 -41.45 4.50
N THR A 103 -0.07 -40.65 5.53
CA THR A 103 -0.57 -40.88 6.89
C THR A 103 -1.54 -39.78 7.30
N VAL A 104 -2.45 -40.11 8.22
CA VAL A 104 -3.41 -39.15 8.76
C VAL A 104 -2.67 -38.02 9.48
N GLU A 105 -1.61 -38.35 10.21
CA GLU A 105 -0.71 -37.43 10.91
C GLU A 105 -0.06 -36.45 9.93
N GLY A 106 0.45 -36.94 8.81
CA GLY A 106 1.06 -36.11 7.77
C GLY A 106 0.03 -35.17 7.13
N LYS A 107 -1.18 -35.68 6.84
CA LYS A 107 -2.28 -34.86 6.32
C LYS A 107 -2.67 -33.75 7.29
N LEU A 108 -2.83 -34.08 8.56
CA LEU A 108 -3.15 -33.10 9.61
C LEU A 108 -2.05 -32.05 9.77
N LYS A 109 -0.78 -32.47 9.72
CA LYS A 109 0.35 -31.54 9.75
C LYS A 109 0.27 -30.49 8.65
N TYR A 110 0.15 -30.93 7.40
CA TYR A 110 0.10 -30.00 6.27
C TYR A 110 -1.17 -29.15 6.28
N ALA A 111 -2.32 -29.71 6.67
CA ALA A 111 -3.56 -28.95 6.77
C ALA A 111 -3.46 -27.83 7.82
N LEU A 112 -2.92 -28.11 9.01
CA LEU A 112 -2.74 -27.12 10.05
C LEU A 112 -1.72 -26.04 9.66
N THR A 113 -0.61 -26.41 9.02
CA THR A 113 0.38 -25.44 8.50
C THR A 113 -0.20 -24.57 7.38
N ALA A 114 -1.00 -25.15 6.48
CA ALA A 114 -1.66 -24.39 5.42
C ALA A 114 -2.65 -23.37 5.98
N LEU A 115 -3.44 -23.75 6.99
CA LEU A 115 -4.36 -22.85 7.67
C LEU A 115 -3.63 -21.70 8.39
N GLU A 116 -2.56 -22.02 9.12
CA GLU A 116 -1.70 -21.01 9.77
C GLU A 116 -1.20 -19.96 8.77
N GLN A 117 -0.74 -20.41 7.60
CA GLN A 117 -0.29 -19.54 6.51
C GLN A 117 -1.43 -18.72 5.91
N ILE A 118 -2.56 -19.33 5.54
CA ILE A 118 -3.68 -18.63 4.90
C ILE A 118 -4.30 -17.59 5.81
N LEU A 119 -4.43 -17.90 7.10
CA LEU A 119 -4.96 -16.99 8.11
C LEU A 119 -3.96 -15.90 8.51
N ASN A 120 -2.70 -16.00 8.06
CA ASN A 120 -1.61 -15.11 8.42
C ASN A 120 -1.51 -14.96 9.95
N GLU A 121 -1.64 -16.09 10.66
CA GLU A 121 -1.68 -16.14 12.12
C GLU A 121 -0.54 -17.00 12.64
N ASP A 122 0.24 -16.50 13.59
CA ASP A 122 1.32 -17.30 14.17
C ASP A 122 0.81 -18.30 15.23
N GLY A 123 1.29 -19.54 15.12
CA GLY A 123 1.10 -20.58 16.14
C GLY A 123 -0.26 -21.27 16.13
N PHE A 124 -1.10 -21.03 15.12
CA PHE A 124 -2.35 -21.77 14.92
C PHE A 124 -2.12 -23.28 14.90
N ALA A 125 -1.14 -23.74 14.13
CA ALA A 125 -0.87 -25.16 13.98
C ALA A 125 -0.40 -25.77 15.32
N LYS A 126 0.47 -25.05 16.04
CA LYS A 126 0.95 -25.47 17.36
C LYS A 126 -0.19 -25.61 18.37
N ARG A 127 -1.08 -24.60 18.49
CA ARG A 127 -2.20 -24.65 19.43
C ARG A 127 -3.17 -25.79 19.14
N ASN A 128 -3.26 -26.21 17.88
CA ASN A 128 -4.08 -27.33 17.44
C ASN A 128 -3.32 -28.67 17.44
N GLY A 129 -2.27 -28.79 18.25
CA GLY A 129 -1.63 -30.06 18.58
C GLY A 129 -0.63 -30.55 17.54
N LEU A 130 -0.19 -29.70 16.61
CA LEU A 130 0.85 -30.08 15.65
C LEU A 130 2.11 -30.60 16.35
N ASP A 131 2.51 -29.96 17.45
CA ASP A 131 3.63 -30.35 18.29
C ASP A 131 3.51 -31.77 18.87
N LYS A 132 2.29 -32.27 19.06
CA LYS A 132 1.99 -33.64 19.52
C LYS A 132 1.96 -34.67 18.39
N ILE A 133 1.90 -34.22 17.14
CA ILE A 133 1.85 -35.07 15.93
C ILE A 133 3.26 -35.35 15.38
N ILE A 134 4.21 -34.41 15.59
CA ILE A 134 5.60 -34.55 15.14
C ILE A 134 6.55 -35.08 16.24
N GLY A 135 6.03 -35.34 17.44
CA GLY A 135 6.77 -35.91 18.58
C GLY A 135 6.88 -37.42 18.54
#